data_AF-A0A0L6ZDT8-F1
#
_entry.id   AF-A0A0L6ZDT8-F1
#
_cell.length_a   1.000
_cell.length_b   1.000
_cell.length_c   1.000
_cell.angle_alpha   90.00
_cell.angle_beta   90.00
_cell.angle_gamma   90.00
#
_symmetry.space_group_name_H-M   'P 1'
#
loop_
_entity.id
_entity.type
_entity.pdbx_description
1 polymer ?
#
loop_
_entity_poly.entity_id
_entity_poly.type
_entity_poly.pdbx_seq_one_letter_code
_entity_poly.pdbx_strand_id
1 'polypeptide(L)'
;MSSKKCSCCCDESKKVIIGEYVCYCNHVTEQDIINAINNGATTVEKVIEVTGAMKNSNCAVNNPKGTCCYSDIVYVFNKHNK
;
A
#
# COMPACT_ATOMS: atom_id res chain seq x y z
N MET A 1 1.70 5.19 -47.84
CA MET A 1 0.96 5.48 -46.59
C MET A 1 1.81 4.97 -45.44
N SER A 2 2.41 5.90 -44.69
CA SER A 2 3.43 5.56 -43.68
C SER A 2 2.78 4.99 -42.44
N SER A 3 3.13 3.74 -42.12
CA SER A 3 2.83 3.06 -40.88
C SER A 3 3.34 3.89 -39.70
N LYS A 4 2.44 4.60 -39.02
CA LYS A 4 2.77 5.21 -37.73
C LYS A 4 2.87 4.10 -36.70
N LYS A 5 4.08 3.57 -36.56
CA LYS A 5 4.55 2.88 -35.37
C LYS A 5 4.40 3.86 -34.20
N CYS A 6 3.36 3.69 -33.37
CA CYS A 6 3.25 4.44 -32.12
C CYS A 6 4.42 4.06 -31.21
N SER A 7 5.22 5.05 -30.82
CA SER A 7 6.46 4.91 -30.06
C SER A 7 6.28 5.18 -28.56
N CYS A 8 5.17 4.75 -27.96
CA CYS A 8 4.88 5.08 -26.57
C CYS A 8 4.92 3.83 -25.69
N CYS A 9 6.11 3.25 -25.53
CA CYS A 9 6.45 2.69 -24.24
C CYS A 9 6.54 3.87 -23.26
N CYS A 10 5.46 4.12 -22.52
CA CYS A 10 5.50 4.96 -21.34
C CYS A 10 4.69 4.22 -20.27
N ASP A 11 5.43 3.44 -19.49
CA ASP A 11 5.03 2.95 -18.17
C ASP A 11 4.64 4.19 -17.35
N GLU A 12 3.35 4.52 -17.36
CA GLU A 12 2.81 5.63 -16.58
C GLU A 12 2.97 5.27 -15.12
N SER A 13 3.96 5.90 -14.51
CA SER A 13 4.35 5.76 -13.12
C SER A 13 3.13 6.11 -12.25
N LYS A 14 2.30 5.12 -11.91
CA LYS A 14 1.18 5.27 -10.99
C LYS A 14 1.75 5.64 -9.62
N LYS A 15 1.80 6.94 -9.35
CA LYS A 15 2.13 7.46 -8.02
C LYS A 15 1.08 6.92 -7.04
N VAL A 16 1.49 6.02 -6.15
CA VAL A 16 0.64 5.52 -5.08
C VAL A 16 0.34 6.69 -4.14
N ILE A 17 -0.91 7.14 -4.10
CA ILE A 17 -1.35 8.20 -3.20
C ILE A 17 -1.76 7.54 -1.88
N ILE A 18 -0.82 7.51 -0.94
CA ILE A 18 -1.08 7.14 0.45
C ILE A 18 -1.50 8.42 1.17
N GLY A 19 -2.69 8.43 1.76
CA GLY A 19 -3.16 9.55 2.58
C GLY A 19 -2.59 9.51 3.99
N GLU A 20 -3.29 10.09 4.96
CA GLU A 20 -2.88 10.06 6.38
C GLU A 20 -2.71 8.61 6.90
N TYR A 21 -3.59 7.70 6.43
CA TYR A 21 -3.57 6.29 6.78
C TYR A 21 -3.27 5.42 5.55
N VAL A 22 -2.51 4.35 5.78
CA VAL A 22 -2.38 3.22 4.85
C VAL A 22 -3.60 2.33 4.97
N CYS A 23 -3.99 1.95 6.20
CA CYS A 23 -5.25 1.25 6.48
C CYS A 23 -6.22 2.18 7.20
N TYR A 24 -7.24 2.68 6.49
CA TYR A 24 -8.26 3.54 7.08
C TYR A 24 -9.17 2.82 8.08
N CYS A 25 -9.46 1.53 7.88
CA CYS A 25 -10.36 0.78 8.76
C CYS A 25 -9.81 0.64 10.19
N ASN A 26 -8.49 0.62 10.33
CA ASN A 26 -7.79 0.38 11.59
C ASN A 26 -6.80 1.50 11.94
N HIS A 27 -6.89 2.65 11.24
CA HIS A 27 -6.03 3.82 11.41
C HIS A 27 -4.53 3.50 11.46
N VAL A 28 -4.05 2.62 10.56
CA VAL A 28 -2.62 2.28 10.46
C VAL A 28 -1.93 3.24 9.51
N THR A 29 -0.86 3.88 9.98
CA THR A 29 -0.04 4.84 9.22
C THR A 29 1.15 4.17 8.54
N GLU A 30 1.85 4.89 7.65
CA GLU A 30 3.14 4.44 7.10
C GLU A 30 4.18 4.26 8.22
N GLN A 31 4.18 5.12 9.23
CA GLN A 31 5.12 5.04 10.36
C GLN A 31 4.90 3.78 11.22
N ASP A 32 3.65 3.34 11.40
CA ASP A 32 3.35 2.10 12.13
C ASP A 32 3.93 0.88 11.41
N ILE A 33 3.86 0.87 10.07
CA ILE A 33 4.46 -0.18 9.25
C ILE A 33 5.99 -0.14 9.37
N ILE A 34 6.61 1.05 9.27
CA ILE A 34 8.06 1.21 9.45
C ILE A 34 8.50 0.72 10.83
N ASN A 35 7.75 1.06 11.87
CA ASN A 35 8.04 0.62 13.24
C ASN A 35 7.92 -0.91 13.36
N ALA A 36 6.92 -1.53 12.74
CA ALA A 36 6.79 -2.99 12.70
C ALA A 36 7.99 -3.67 12.03
N ILE A 37 8.46 -3.13 10.89
CA ILE A 37 9.65 -3.62 10.17
C ILE A 37 10.89 -3.50 11.06
N ASN A 38 11.11 -2.32 11.68
CA ASN A 38 12.24 -2.08 12.57
C ASN A 38 12.23 -3.00 13.81
N ASN A 39 11.04 -3.43 14.25
CA ASN A 39 10.86 -4.39 15.34
C ASN A 39 10.96 -5.86 14.89
N GLY A 40 11.36 -6.13 13.65
CA GLY A 40 11.63 -7.48 13.14
C GLY A 40 10.47 -8.14 12.38
N ALA A 41 9.45 -7.40 11.95
CA ALA A 41 8.44 -7.94 11.04
C ALA A 41 9.05 -8.12 9.63
N THR A 42 9.45 -9.35 9.30
CA THR A 42 10.10 -9.69 8.02
C THR A 42 9.14 -10.10 6.90
N THR A 43 7.83 -10.13 7.17
CA THR A 43 6.80 -10.43 6.18
C THR A 43 5.63 -9.45 6.28
N VAL A 44 4.88 -9.31 5.18
CA VAL A 44 3.65 -8.50 5.12
C VAL A 44 2.62 -9.01 6.13
N GLU A 45 2.47 -10.32 6.26
CA GLU A 45 1.57 -10.93 7.24
C GLU A 45 1.94 -10.52 8.67
N LYS A 46 3.24 -10.50 9.00
CA LYS A 46 3.67 -10.09 10.33
C LYS A 46 3.42 -8.61 10.58
N VAL A 47 3.61 -7.76 9.57
CA VAL A 47 3.23 -6.33 9.65
C VAL A 47 1.74 -6.19 9.92
N ILE A 48 0.89 -6.94 9.20
CA ILE A 48 -0.57 -6.91 9.39
C ILE A 48 -0.94 -7.37 10.82
N GLU A 49 -0.30 -8.43 11.31
CA GLU A 49 -0.53 -8.97 12.65
C GLU A 49 -0.21 -7.93 13.75
N VAL A 50 0.96 -7.31 13.65
CA VAL A 50 1.51 -6.34 14.62
C VAL A 50 0.76 -5.01 14.58
N THR A 51 0.53 -4.45 13.39
CA THR A 51 -0.14 -3.15 13.23
C THR A 51 -1.66 -3.24 13.42
N GLY A 52 -2.24 -4.43 13.28
CA GLY A 52 -3.69 -4.62 13.34
C GLY A 52 -4.44 -4.15 12.09
N ALA A 53 -3.73 -3.87 10.98
CA ALA A 53 -4.35 -3.59 9.71
C ALA A 53 -5.34 -4.69 9.30
N MET A 54 -6.37 -4.34 8.54
CA MET A 54 -7.34 -5.28 7.94
C MET A 54 -8.24 -6.07 8.93
N LYS A 55 -8.11 -5.92 10.26
CA LYS A 55 -8.88 -6.68 11.26
C LYS A 55 -10.38 -6.31 11.31
N ASN A 56 -10.74 -5.03 11.15
CA ASN A 56 -12.14 -4.56 11.23
C ASN A 56 -12.58 -3.97 9.89
N SER A 57 -12.51 -4.79 8.85
CA SER A 57 -12.65 -4.33 7.46
C SER A 57 -14.03 -3.72 7.15
N ASN A 58 -14.04 -2.44 6.75
CA ASN A 58 -15.16 -1.74 6.12
C ASN A 58 -14.64 -0.84 4.97
N CYS A 59 -13.83 -1.43 4.09
CA CYS A 59 -13.02 -0.69 3.12
C CYS A 59 -13.83 0.11 2.10
N ALA A 60 -15.03 -0.36 1.75
CA ALA A 60 -15.92 0.34 0.82
C ALA A 60 -16.39 1.70 1.36
N VAL A 61 -16.44 1.85 2.69
CA VAL A 61 -16.87 3.08 3.38
C VAL A 61 -15.67 3.88 3.87
N ASN A 62 -14.70 3.22 4.52
CA ASN A 62 -13.64 3.91 5.25
C ASN A 62 -12.43 4.25 4.39
N ASN A 63 -12.10 3.44 3.37
CA ASN A 63 -10.97 3.74 2.49
C ASN A 63 -11.43 4.68 1.37
N PRO A 64 -10.78 5.84 1.14
CA PRO A 64 -11.13 6.74 0.02
C PRO A 64 -11.07 6.07 -1.35
N LYS A 65 -10.29 4.98 -1.50
CA LYS A 65 -10.22 4.18 -2.73
C LYS A 65 -11.38 3.18 -2.86
N GLY A 66 -12.23 3.03 -1.85
CA GLY A 66 -13.31 2.04 -1.79
C GLY A 66 -12.84 0.58 -1.82
N THR A 67 -11.54 0.33 -1.66
CA THR A 67 -10.90 -0.99 -1.84
C THR A 67 -9.99 -1.32 -0.67
N CYS A 68 -9.63 -2.61 -0.52
CA CYS A 68 -8.77 -3.03 0.58
C CYS A 68 -7.35 -2.44 0.47
N CYS A 69 -6.79 -2.01 1.59
CA CYS A 69 -5.46 -1.39 1.72
C CYS A 69 -4.27 -2.35 1.50
N TYR A 70 -4.51 -3.65 1.27
CA TYR A 70 -3.44 -4.66 1.19
C TYR A 70 -2.32 -4.28 0.21
N SER A 71 -2.66 -3.78 -0.98
CA SER A 71 -1.66 -3.37 -1.97
C SER A 71 -0.81 -2.17 -1.51
N ASP A 72 -1.37 -1.27 -0.70
CA ASP A 72 -0.62 -0.15 -0.12
C ASP A 72 0.33 -0.64 0.97
N ILE A 73 -0.12 -1.60 1.81
CA ILE A 73 0.72 -2.22 2.83
C ILE A 73 1.90 -2.92 2.16
N VAL A 74 1.67 -3.71 1.11
CA VAL A 74 2.75 -4.36 0.34
C VAL A 74 3.71 -3.34 -0.25
N TYR A 75 3.19 -2.24 -0.82
CA TYR A 75 4.02 -1.16 -1.35
C TYR A 75 4.91 -0.53 -0.27
N VAL A 76 4.33 -0.15 0.88
CA VAL A 76 5.08 0.45 2.00
C VAL A 76 6.09 -0.54 2.57
N PHE A 77 5.69 -1.81 2.74
CA PHE A 77 6.57 -2.86 3.20
C PHE A 77 7.79 -3.00 2.29
N ASN A 78 7.59 -3.18 0.98
CA ASN A 78 8.69 -3.34 0.02
C ASN A 78 9.57 -2.09 -0.10
N LYS A 79 9.00 -0.90 0.13
CA LYS A 79 9.74 0.37 0.12
C LYS A 79 10.75 0.46 1.27
N HIS A 80 10.45 -0.14 2.42
CA HIS A 80 11.22 0.01 3.67
C HIS A 80 11.89 -1.26 4.17
N ASN A 81 11.47 -2.43 3.70
CA ASN A 81 12.08 -3.73 3.98
C ASN A 81 13.28 -3.94 3.04
N LYS A 82 14.47 -3.57 3.52
CA LYS A 82 15.74 -3.69 2.79
C LYS A 82 16.54 -4.90 3.25
#